data_AF-A0A1V9YXC6-F1
#
_entry.id   AF-A0A1V9YXC6-F1
#
_cell.length_a   1.000
_cell.length_b   1.000
_cell.length_c   1.000
_cell.angle_alpha   90.00
_cell.angle_beta   90.00
_cell.angle_gamma   90.00
#
_symmetry.space_group_name_H-M   'P 1'
#
loop_
_entity.id
_entity.type
_entity.pdbx_description
1 polymer ?
#
loop_
_entity_poly.entity_id
_entity_poly.type
_entity_poly.pdbx_seq_one_letter_code
_entity_poly.pdbx_strand_id
1 'polypeptide(L)'
;MLRRVVASTRPSARTFATKKGAAATEKRGAKSAKFKNTSKKSGKDTDSGKYDVMLRALKGRDPPAFEWTEAEKQEHFEIGRKYNSMTSLRHNALMKDLQTKIDLKWEAINALPTPELRAEALVEDFSLVPMTRGFPTWTPPIPGFKRFRED
;
A
#
# COMPACT_ATOMS: atom_id res chain seq x y z
N MET A 1 -4.06 -49.01 16.55
CA MET A 1 -2.88 -48.20 16.97
C MET A 1 -3.22 -46.72 16.85
N LEU A 2 -3.55 -46.04 17.95
CA LEU A 2 -3.85 -44.60 17.95
C LEU A 2 -2.55 -43.80 18.07
N ARG A 3 -2.25 -42.94 17.08
CA ARG A 3 -1.12 -41.99 17.15
C ARG A 3 -1.59 -40.71 17.86
N ARG A 4 -0.91 -40.40 18.96
CA ARG A 4 -1.08 -39.20 19.79
C ARG A 4 -0.39 -38.02 19.08
N VAL A 5 -1.16 -37.00 18.68
CA VAL A 5 -0.60 -35.76 18.12
C VAL A 5 -0.17 -34.88 19.30
N VAL A 6 1.13 -34.66 19.43
CA VAL A 6 1.71 -33.73 20.42
C VAL A 6 1.73 -32.34 19.79
N ALA A 7 0.98 -31.41 20.37
CA ALA A 7 0.99 -30.01 19.97
C ALA A 7 2.33 -29.36 20.37
N SER A 8 3.13 -28.98 19.39
CA SER A 8 4.35 -28.19 19.56
C SER A 8 3.99 -26.71 19.69
N THR A 9 3.89 -26.22 20.93
CA THR A 9 3.77 -24.79 21.23
C THR A 9 5.16 -24.14 21.20
N ARG A 10 5.54 -23.55 20.07
CA ARG A 10 6.70 -22.64 20.02
C ARG A 10 6.23 -21.20 20.32
N PRO A 11 6.73 -20.54 21.38
CA PRO A 11 6.48 -19.12 21.57
C PRO A 11 7.28 -18.31 20.53
N SER A 12 6.57 -17.59 19.66
CA SER A 12 7.17 -16.59 18.77
C SER A 12 7.45 -15.32 19.56
N ALA A 13 8.66 -15.19 20.09
CA ALA A 13 9.14 -13.94 20.67
C ALA A 13 9.54 -13.00 19.53
N ARG A 14 8.68 -12.02 19.21
CA ARG A 14 9.03 -10.87 18.37
C ARG A 14 9.77 -9.84 19.23
N THR A 15 11.10 -9.79 19.14
CA THR A 15 11.92 -8.73 19.73
C THR A 15 11.94 -7.52 18.80
N PHE A 16 11.33 -6.42 19.21
CA PHE A 16 11.50 -5.12 18.54
C PHE A 16 12.84 -4.53 18.98
N ALA A 17 13.76 -4.33 18.03
CA ALA A 17 15.03 -3.67 18.29
C ALA A 17 14.83 -2.16 18.47
N THR A 18 14.72 -1.70 19.71
CA THR A 18 14.96 -0.28 20.04
C THR A 18 16.45 -0.11 20.34
N LYS A 19 17.22 0.45 19.40
CA LYS A 19 18.56 0.97 19.71
C LYS A 19 18.66 2.45 19.35
N LYS A 20 18.50 3.26 20.40
CA LYS A 20 18.93 4.66 20.50
C LYS A 20 20.46 4.65 20.59
N GLY A 21 21.12 5.22 19.60
CA GLY A 21 22.58 5.36 19.58
C GLY A 21 22.95 6.76 19.13
N ALA A 22 23.24 7.63 20.10
CA ALA A 22 23.85 8.92 19.88
C ALA A 22 25.30 8.71 19.39
N ALA A 23 25.66 9.34 18.28
CA ALA A 23 27.05 9.58 17.91
C ALA A 23 27.16 11.04 17.46
N ALA A 24 27.81 11.83 18.31
CA ALA A 24 28.21 13.20 18.03
C ALA A 24 29.15 13.22 16.83
N THR A 25 28.92 14.12 15.88
CA THR A 25 29.90 14.45 14.85
C THR A 25 30.16 15.95 14.91
N GLU A 26 31.42 16.28 15.18
CA GLU A 26 31.95 17.60 15.45
C GLU A 26 31.71 18.58 14.28
N LYS A 27 31.20 19.76 14.61
CA LYS A 27 31.11 20.90 13.71
C LYS A 27 32.50 21.51 13.51
N ARG A 28 33.24 21.11 12.47
CA ARG A 28 34.34 21.92 11.92
C ARG A 28 33.75 22.95 10.96
N GLY A 29 33.75 24.21 11.40
CA GLY A 29 33.24 25.35 10.64
C GLY A 29 34.11 25.67 9.43
N ALA A 30 33.55 25.45 8.24
CA ALA A 30 34.04 26.06 7.02
C ALA A 30 33.48 27.49 6.93
N LYS A 31 34.37 28.48 7.07
CA LYS A 31 34.05 29.90 6.84
C LYS A 31 33.75 30.08 5.35
N SER A 32 32.48 30.23 4.97
CA SER A 32 32.11 30.63 3.61
C SER A 32 32.36 32.13 3.44
N ALA A 33 33.20 32.47 2.46
CA ALA A 33 33.48 33.85 2.08
C ALA A 33 32.20 34.53 1.56
N LYS A 34 31.89 35.71 2.10
CA LYS A 34 30.78 36.55 1.63
C LYS A 34 31.10 37.08 0.23
N PHE A 35 30.53 36.48 -0.80
CA PHE A 35 30.50 37.08 -2.14
C PHE A 35 29.33 38.06 -2.23
N LYS A 36 29.67 39.35 -2.33
CA LYS A 36 28.71 40.45 -2.49
C LYS A 36 28.32 40.54 -3.98
N ASN A 37 27.32 39.76 -4.40
CA ASN A 37 26.76 39.91 -5.74
C ASN A 37 25.82 41.11 -5.78
N THR A 38 26.30 42.19 -6.39
CA THR A 38 25.48 43.29 -6.88
C THR A 38 24.77 42.82 -8.15
N SER A 39 23.48 42.47 -8.06
CA SER A 39 22.70 42.10 -9.24
C SER A 39 22.32 43.35 -10.03
N LYS A 40 23.09 43.63 -11.08
CA LYS A 40 22.61 44.47 -12.19
C LYS A 40 21.47 43.73 -12.89
N LYS A 41 20.31 44.41 -12.92
CA LYS A 41 19.10 44.10 -13.66
C LYS A 41 19.45 43.84 -15.13
N SER A 42 19.39 42.59 -15.57
CA SER A 42 19.36 42.24 -16.99
C SER A 42 18.15 41.34 -17.21
N GLY A 43 17.26 41.79 -18.09
CA GLY A 43 16.06 41.07 -18.48
C GLY A 43 16.46 39.79 -19.20
N LYS A 44 16.10 38.66 -18.61
CA LYS A 44 16.04 37.38 -19.27
C LYS A 44 14.84 36.68 -18.67
N ASP A 45 13.77 36.64 -19.45
CA ASP A 45 12.53 35.93 -19.13
C ASP A 45 12.84 34.42 -19.22
N THR A 46 13.52 33.91 -18.20
CA THR A 46 13.94 32.51 -18.12
C THR A 46 12.94 31.75 -17.27
N ASP A 47 12.61 30.53 -17.71
CA ASP A 47 11.83 29.49 -17.02
C ASP A 47 12.23 29.21 -15.56
N SER A 48 13.28 29.86 -15.05
CA SER A 48 13.69 29.87 -13.64
C SER A 48 12.55 30.20 -12.70
N GLY A 49 11.63 31.10 -13.07
CA GLY A 49 10.46 31.41 -12.23
C GLY A 49 9.49 30.23 -12.08
N LYS A 50 9.24 29.47 -13.15
CA LYS A 50 8.38 28.27 -13.10
C LYS A 50 9.07 27.11 -12.40
N TYR A 51 10.38 26.97 -12.63
CA TYR A 51 11.21 25.97 -11.96
C TYR A 51 11.29 26.22 -10.45
N ASP A 52 11.41 27.48 -10.01
CA ASP A 52 11.40 27.85 -8.60
C ASP A 52 10.02 27.61 -7.95
N VAL A 53 8.93 27.84 -8.69
CA VAL A 53 7.57 27.50 -8.23
C VAL A 53 7.39 25.98 -8.11
N MET A 54 7.89 25.20 -9.08
CA MET A 54 7.90 23.74 -9.03
C MET A 54 8.71 23.22 -7.83
N LEU A 55 9.91 23.76 -7.61
CA LEU A 55 10.74 23.41 -6.45
C LEU A 55 10.08 23.79 -5.12
N ARG A 56 9.37 24.91 -5.07
CA ARG A 56 8.59 25.31 -3.89
C ARG A 56 7.38 24.39 -3.65
N ALA A 57 6.72 23.91 -4.70
CA ALA A 57 5.64 22.95 -4.58
C ALA A 57 6.14 21.59 -4.08
N LEU A 58 7.31 21.15 -4.53
CA LEU A 58 7.94 19.89 -4.09
C LEU A 58 8.50 19.94 -2.67
N LYS A 59 9.00 21.10 -2.22
CA LYS A 59 9.59 21.25 -0.88
C LYS A 59 8.56 21.15 0.25
N GLY A 60 7.26 21.25 -0.04
CA GLY A 60 6.21 21.25 0.96
C GLY A 60 6.34 22.41 1.96
N ARG A 61 5.29 22.65 2.74
CA ARG A 61 5.41 23.40 3.98
C ARG A 61 4.96 22.44 5.07
N ASP A 62 5.85 22.14 6.01
CA ASP A 62 5.44 21.34 7.16
C ASP A 62 4.45 22.18 7.98
N PRO A 63 3.18 21.75 8.09
CA PRO A 63 2.27 22.42 8.99
C PRO A 63 2.81 22.29 10.42
N PRO A 64 2.53 23.27 11.31
CA PRO A 64 2.88 23.13 12.71
C PRO A 64 2.23 21.85 13.26
N ALA A 65 2.99 21.12 14.09
CA ALA A 65 2.47 19.91 14.73
C ALA A 65 1.22 20.25 15.55
N PHE A 66 0.13 19.53 15.30
CA PHE A 66 -1.09 19.69 16.09
C PHE A 66 -0.88 19.05 17.46
N GLU A 67 -1.02 19.82 18.53
CA GLU A 67 -0.91 19.30 19.90
C GLU A 67 -2.28 18.78 20.35
N TRP A 68 -2.43 17.45 20.36
CA TRP A 68 -3.62 16.82 20.93
C TRP A 68 -3.61 16.87 22.46
N THR A 69 -4.78 17.13 23.02
CA THR A 69 -5.05 16.90 24.44
C THR A 69 -4.89 15.42 24.80
N GLU A 70 -4.71 15.10 26.08
CA GLU A 70 -4.54 13.70 26.52
C GLU A 70 -5.78 12.85 26.23
N ALA A 71 -6.97 13.43 26.36
CA ALA A 71 -8.23 12.77 26.02
C ALA A 71 -8.30 12.41 24.52
N GLU A 72 -8.00 13.36 23.63
CA GLU A 72 -7.98 13.13 22.18
C GLU A 72 -6.93 12.08 21.78
N LYS A 73 -5.74 12.09 22.42
CA LYS A 73 -4.71 11.06 22.19
C LYS A 73 -5.23 9.66 22.50
N GLN A 74 -5.97 9.51 23.61
CA GLN A 74 -6.54 8.25 24.01
C GLN A 74 -7.64 7.80 23.04
N GLU A 75 -8.53 8.71 22.62
CA GLU A 75 -9.55 8.41 21.62
C GLU A 75 -8.93 7.96 20.28
N HIS A 76 -7.93 8.68 19.79
CA HIS A 76 -7.22 8.32 18.56
C HIS A 76 -6.51 6.97 18.67
N PHE A 77 -5.93 6.66 19.84
CA PHE A 77 -5.34 5.36 20.11
C PHE A 77 -6.37 4.23 20.03
N GLU A 78 -7.55 4.43 20.63
CA GLU A 78 -8.64 3.45 20.60
C GLU A 78 -9.20 3.26 19.18
N ILE A 79 -9.36 4.35 18.42
CA ILE A 79 -9.73 4.30 17.00
C ILE A 79 -8.71 3.50 16.20
N GLY A 80 -7.41 3.78 16.38
CA GLY A 80 -6.33 3.06 15.69
C GLY A 80 -6.33 1.56 16.03
N ARG A 81 -6.51 1.22 17.31
CA ARG A 81 -6.62 -0.17 17.76
C ARG A 81 -7.82 -0.88 17.12
N LYS A 82 -8.98 -0.23 17.12
CA LYS A 82 -10.21 -0.77 16.53
C LYS A 82 -10.07 -0.94 15.02
N TYR A 83 -9.49 0.05 14.34
CA TYR A 83 -9.20 -0.02 12.90
C TYR A 83 -8.31 -1.21 12.55
N ASN A 84 -7.22 -1.42 13.30
CA ASN A 84 -6.31 -2.55 13.09
C ASN A 84 -7.01 -3.90 13.30
N SER A 85 -7.81 -4.02 14.36
CA SER A 85 -8.61 -5.22 14.62
C SER A 85 -9.60 -5.49 13.48
N MET A 86 -10.38 -4.50 13.07
CA MET A 86 -11.37 -4.64 12.00
C MET A 86 -10.74 -4.96 10.64
N THR A 87 -9.59 -4.35 10.34
CA THR A 87 -8.85 -4.62 9.09
C THR A 87 -8.31 -6.05 9.08
N SER A 88 -7.83 -6.55 10.22
CA SER A 88 -7.37 -7.93 10.37
C SER A 88 -8.52 -8.93 10.20
N LEU A 89 -9.69 -8.64 10.77
CA LEU A 89 -10.89 -9.46 10.59
C LEU A 89 -11.33 -9.52 9.11
N ARG A 90 -11.32 -8.37 8.41
CA ARG A 90 -11.63 -8.32 6.97
C ARG A 90 -10.63 -9.14 6.15
N HIS A 91 -9.35 -9.02 6.45
CA HIS A 91 -8.31 -9.80 5.78
C HIS A 91 -8.52 -11.30 5.99
N ASN A 92 -8.74 -11.73 7.23
CA ASN A 92 -8.97 -13.15 7.55
C ASN A 92 -10.22 -13.70 6.87
N ALA A 93 -11.30 -12.92 6.79
CA ALA A 93 -12.50 -13.31 6.08
C ALA A 93 -12.24 -13.51 4.58
N LEU A 94 -11.48 -12.58 3.96
CA LEU A 94 -11.09 -12.68 2.55
C LEU A 94 -10.18 -13.89 2.31
N MET A 95 -9.19 -14.13 3.17
CA MET A 95 -8.31 -15.30 3.05
C MET A 95 -9.07 -16.61 3.19
N LYS A 96 -10.03 -16.68 4.13
CA LYS A 96 -10.89 -17.85 4.28
C LYS A 96 -11.70 -18.11 3.01
N ASP A 97 -12.35 -17.08 2.46
CA ASP A 97 -13.13 -17.19 1.22
C ASP A 97 -12.26 -17.65 0.04
N LEU A 98 -11.08 -17.06 -0.14
CA LEU A 98 -10.13 -17.49 -1.17
C LEU A 98 -9.70 -18.94 -1.00
N GLN A 99 -9.38 -19.36 0.23
CA GLN A 99 -9.00 -20.75 0.49
C GLN A 99 -10.14 -21.70 0.15
N THR A 100 -11.37 -21.40 0.55
CA THR A 100 -12.53 -22.24 0.20
C THR A 100 -12.73 -22.34 -1.31
N LYS A 101 -12.49 -21.27 -2.06
CA LYS A 101 -12.56 -21.29 -3.54
C LYS A 101 -11.46 -22.15 -4.14
N ILE A 102 -10.25 -22.11 -3.58
CA ILE A 102 -9.13 -22.96 -4.01
C ILE A 102 -9.44 -24.44 -3.75
N ASP A 103 -9.92 -24.76 -2.55
CA ASP A 103 -10.26 -26.13 -2.16
C ASP A 103 -11.36 -26.70 -3.09
N LEU A 104 -12.44 -25.94 -3.28
CA LEU A 104 -13.52 -26.32 -4.19
C LEU A 104 -13.06 -26.44 -5.65
N LYS A 105 -12.11 -25.60 -6.10
CA LYS A 105 -11.53 -25.72 -7.44
C LYS A 105 -10.80 -27.06 -7.60
N TRP A 106 -10.00 -27.46 -6.61
CA TRP A 106 -9.29 -28.74 -6.66
C TRP A 106 -10.24 -29.93 -6.58
N GLU A 107 -11.26 -29.88 -5.73
CA GLU A 107 -12.31 -30.90 -5.66
C GLU A 107 -13.03 -31.04 -7.01
N ALA A 108 -13.37 -29.93 -7.66
CA ALA A 108 -14.00 -29.93 -8.97
C ALA A 108 -13.11 -30.53 -10.07
N ILE A 109 -11.81 -30.19 -10.09
CA ILE A 109 -10.85 -30.79 -11.03
C ILE A 109 -10.75 -32.30 -10.79
N ASN A 110 -10.67 -32.74 -9.53
CA ASN A 110 -10.59 -34.16 -9.19
C ASN A 110 -11.87 -34.94 -9.52
N ALA A 111 -13.03 -34.28 -9.51
CA ALA A 111 -14.31 -34.85 -9.87
C ALA A 111 -14.52 -35.04 -11.39
N LEU A 112 -13.63 -34.51 -12.24
CA LEU A 112 -13.72 -34.69 -13.69
C LEU A 112 -13.55 -36.17 -14.08
N PRO A 113 -14.40 -36.68 -15.00
CA PRO A 113 -14.53 -38.12 -15.24
C PRO A 113 -13.30 -38.73 -15.91
N THR A 114 -12.68 -38.02 -16.85
CA THR A 114 -11.58 -38.54 -17.68
C THR A 114 -10.25 -37.89 -17.29
N PRO A 115 -9.12 -38.62 -17.40
CA PRO A 115 -7.80 -38.07 -17.13
C PRO A 115 -7.38 -36.96 -18.12
N GLU A 116 -7.88 -37.00 -19.35
CA GLU A 116 -7.59 -36.00 -20.38
C GLU A 116 -8.16 -34.62 -20.02
N LEU A 117 -9.46 -34.56 -19.66
CA LEU A 117 -10.09 -33.33 -19.18
C LEU A 117 -9.41 -32.76 -17.92
N ARG A 118 -8.88 -33.64 -17.05
CA ARG A 118 -8.09 -33.19 -15.88
C ARG A 118 -6.77 -32.57 -16.29
N ALA A 119 -6.08 -33.14 -17.28
CA ALA A 119 -4.85 -32.59 -17.80
C ALA A 119 -5.07 -31.23 -18.49
N GLU A 120 -6.14 -31.10 -19.28
CA GLU A 120 -6.52 -29.84 -19.92
C GLU A 120 -6.87 -28.75 -18.90
N ALA A 121 -7.62 -29.10 -17.85
CA ALA A 121 -7.98 -28.15 -16.78
C ALA A 121 -6.78 -27.63 -15.96
N LEU A 122 -5.62 -28.30 -16.04
CA LEU A 122 -4.37 -27.87 -15.40
C LEU A 122 -3.54 -26.93 -16.27
N VAL A 123 -3.91 -26.75 -17.53
CA VAL A 123 -3.23 -25.81 -18.44
C VAL A 123 -3.52 -24.37 -18.00
N GLU A 124 -2.48 -23.55 -17.94
CA GLU A 124 -2.61 -22.13 -17.60
C GLU A 124 -3.29 -21.36 -18.73
N ASP A 125 -4.34 -20.61 -18.39
CA ASP A 125 -5.03 -19.73 -19.34
C ASP A 125 -4.34 -18.37 -19.38
N PHE A 126 -3.78 -18.03 -20.55
CA PHE A 126 -3.15 -16.74 -20.84
C PHE A 126 -4.10 -15.74 -21.54
N SER A 127 -5.39 -16.06 -21.61
CA SER A 127 -6.40 -15.14 -22.13
C SER A 127 -6.38 -13.82 -21.35
N LEU A 128 -6.50 -12.71 -22.08
CA LEU A 128 -6.55 -11.40 -21.46
C LEU A 128 -7.91 -11.21 -20.78
N VAL A 129 -7.91 -10.53 -19.64
CA VAL A 129 -9.16 -10.10 -18.99
C VAL A 129 -9.94 -9.24 -20.01
N PRO A 130 -11.23 -9.53 -20.23
CA PRO A 130 -12.01 -8.81 -21.24
C PRO A 130 -12.05 -7.31 -20.93
N MET A 131 -11.77 -6.49 -21.95
CA MET A 131 -11.74 -5.04 -21.80
C MET A 131 -13.11 -4.47 -21.38
N THR A 132 -14.20 -5.18 -21.67
CA THR A 132 -15.56 -4.80 -21.26
C THR A 132 -15.79 -4.85 -19.75
N ARG A 133 -14.88 -5.45 -18.97
CA ARG A 133 -14.97 -5.51 -17.51
C ARG A 133 -14.78 -4.11 -16.90
N GLY A 134 -15.88 -3.51 -16.46
CA GLY A 134 -15.88 -2.22 -15.78
C GLY A 134 -15.31 -2.29 -14.36
N PHE A 135 -14.63 -1.22 -13.94
CA PHE A 135 -14.32 -0.98 -12.53
C PHE A 135 -15.50 -0.31 -11.84
N PRO A 136 -15.82 -0.70 -10.59
CA PRO A 136 -16.87 -0.04 -9.82
C PRO A 136 -16.48 1.42 -9.59
N THR A 137 -17.41 2.33 -9.91
CA THR A 137 -17.28 3.77 -9.62
C THR A 137 -18.23 4.20 -8.54
N TRP A 138 -17.87 5.27 -7.83
CA TRP A 138 -18.68 5.83 -6.75
C TRP A 138 -20.09 6.20 -7.22
N THR A 139 -20.19 6.86 -8.37
CA THR A 139 -21.45 7.23 -9.01
C THR A 139 -21.68 6.32 -10.22
N PRO A 140 -22.90 5.77 -10.40
CA PRO A 140 -23.21 4.98 -11.58
C PRO A 140 -23.15 5.85 -12.85
N PRO A 141 -22.81 5.27 -14.01
CA PRO A 141 -22.82 5.99 -15.27
C PRO A 141 -24.26 6.30 -15.71
N ILE A 142 -24.39 7.25 -16.65
CA ILE A 142 -25.67 7.59 -17.29
C ILE A 142 -26.24 6.33 -17.98
N PRO A 143 -27.56 6.11 -17.95
CA PRO A 143 -28.18 4.99 -18.66
C PRO A 143 -27.75 4.93 -20.14
N GLY A 144 -27.31 3.76 -20.59
CA GLY A 144 -26.84 3.55 -21.96
C GLY A 144 -25.37 3.95 -22.22
N PHE A 145 -24.65 4.49 -21.24
CA PHE A 145 -23.23 4.81 -21.38
C PHE A 145 -22.38 3.54 -21.45
N LYS A 146 -21.86 3.23 -22.64
CA LYS A 146 -20.88 2.16 -22.87
C LYS A 146 -19.48 2.75 -22.78
N ARG A 147 -18.67 2.23 -21.85
CA ARG A 147 -17.27 2.68 -21.65
C ARG A 147 -16.36 2.30 -22.81
N PHE A 148 -16.63 1.17 -23.43
CA PHE A 148 -15.88 0.64 -24.57
C PHE A 148 -16.80 0.59 -25.77
N ARG A 149 -16.24 0.88 -26.95
CA ARG A 149 -16.95 0.67 -28.21
C ARG A 149 -17.06 -0.84 -28.44
N GLU A 150 -18.20 -1.29 -28.95
CA GLU A 150 -18.34 -2.66 -29.44
C GLU A 150 -17.50 -2.73 -30.72
N ASP A 151 -16.50 -3.61 -30.75
CA ASP A 151 -15.81 -4.00 -31.98
C ASP A 151 -16.51 -5.24 -32.57
#